data_AF-A0A0N1DH48-F1
#
_entry.id   AF-A0A0N1DH48-F1
#
_cell.length_a   1.000
_cell.length_b   1.000
_cell.length_c   1.000
_cell.angle_alpha   90.00
_cell.angle_beta   90.00
_cell.angle_gamma   90.00
#
_symmetry.space_group_name_H-M   'P 1'
#
loop_
_entity.id
_entity.type
_entity.pdbx_description
1 polymer ?
#
loop_
_entity_poly.entity_id
_entity_poly.type
_entity_poly.pdbx_seq_one_letter_code
_entity_poly.pdbx_strand_id
1 'polypeptide(L)'
;MSTSIGVPIKTITFGQPEFEGQQLQMLGQITFEDDSTLEHRCLFDEQVIASHTPAELQTIGIQLITEAALRHVQGGFDSLGTSVQG
;
A
#
# COMPACT_ATOMS: atom_id res chain seq x y z
N MET A 1 -25.99 -3.63 13.88
CA MET A 1 -24.91 -4.06 12.99
C MET A 1 -24.05 -2.84 12.78
N SER A 2 -22.95 -2.71 13.54
CA SER A 2 -22.04 -1.56 13.41
C SER A 2 -21.13 -1.82 12.23
N THR A 3 -21.47 -1.25 11.08
CA THR A 3 -20.54 -1.10 9.98
C THR A 3 -19.44 -0.17 10.50
N SER A 4 -18.32 -0.71 10.95
CA SER A 4 -17.14 0.10 11.26
C SER A 4 -16.64 0.67 9.93
N ILE A 5 -17.08 1.88 9.60
CA ILE A 5 -16.55 2.65 8.49
C ILE A 5 -15.06 2.88 8.82
N GLY A 6 -14.15 2.51 7.90
CA GLY A 6 -12.72 2.74 8.14
C GLY A 6 -12.45 4.23 8.33
N VAL A 7 -11.48 4.56 9.18
CA VAL A 7 -11.12 5.96 9.45
C VAL A 7 -10.65 6.61 8.15
N PRO A 8 -11.19 7.78 7.73
CA PRO A 8 -10.77 8.42 6.49
C PRO A 8 -9.29 8.79 6.50
N ILE A 9 -8.68 8.82 5.31
CA ILE A 9 -7.29 9.25 5.12
C ILE A 9 -7.21 10.76 5.20
N LYS A 10 -6.34 11.27 6.07
CA LYS A 10 -5.97 12.69 6.17
C LYS A 10 -4.86 13.03 5.18
N THR A 11 -3.78 12.25 5.16
CA THR A 11 -2.65 12.43 4.24
C THR A 11 -1.99 11.10 3.89
N ILE A 12 -1.35 11.03 2.71
CA ILE A 12 -0.43 9.94 2.35
C ILE A 12 0.90 10.58 1.95
N THR A 13 1.98 10.12 2.58
CA THR A 13 3.35 10.50 2.25
C THR A 13 4.04 9.33 1.58
N PHE A 14 4.69 9.60 0.46
CA PHE A 14 5.37 8.59 -0.34
C PHE A 14 6.88 8.76 -0.23
N GLY A 15 7.58 7.70 0.16
CA GLY A 15 9.03 7.62 0.07
C GLY A 15 9.50 7.46 -1.38
N GLN A 16 10.81 7.48 -1.57
CA GLN A 16 11.40 7.10 -2.85
C GLN A 16 11.65 5.58 -2.87
N PRO A 17 11.65 4.93 -4.03
CA PRO A 17 12.12 3.56 -4.14
C PRO A 17 13.61 3.49 -3.74
N GLU A 18 13.92 2.68 -2.73
CA GLU A 18 15.26 2.47 -2.20
C GLU A 18 15.56 0.99 -2.06
N PHE A 19 16.83 0.61 -2.22
CA PHE A 19 17.26 -0.78 -2.06
C PHE A 19 17.54 -1.07 -0.59
N GLU A 20 16.74 -1.94 0.02
CA GLU A 20 17.02 -2.55 1.31
C GLU A 20 17.74 -3.90 1.06
N GLY A 21 19.08 -3.88 1.10
CA GLY A 21 19.89 -5.04 0.74
C GLY A 21 19.79 -5.36 -0.76
N GLN A 22 19.19 -6.52 -1.10
CA GLN A 22 18.96 -6.94 -2.49
C GLN A 22 17.55 -6.63 -3.00
N GLN A 23 16.68 -6.11 -2.13
CA GLN A 23 15.27 -5.92 -2.43
C GLN A 23 15.00 -4.43 -2.63
N LEU A 24 14.46 -4.03 -3.78
CA LEU A 24 13.94 -2.67 -3.94
C LEU A 24 12.61 -2.57 -3.20
N GLN A 25 12.47 -1.55 -2.36
CA GLN A 25 11.24 -1.26 -1.64
C GLN A 25 10.90 0.22 -1.70
N MET A 26 9.63 0.54 -1.49
CA MET A 26 9.15 1.90 -1.32
C MET A 26 8.21 1.93 -0.12
N LEU A 27 8.44 2.88 0.78
CA LEU A 27 7.59 3.10 1.94
C LEU A 27 6.52 4.15 1.64
N GLY A 28 5.33 3.93 2.17
CA GLY A 28 4.24 4.88 2.18
C GLY A 28 3.70 5.04 3.59
N GLN A 29 3.58 6.26 4.07
CA GLN A 29 2.98 6.55 5.37
C GLN A 29 1.59 7.13 5.16
N ILE A 30 0.58 6.44 5.66
CA ILE A 30 -0.82 6.83 5.57
C ILE A 30 -1.22 7.38 6.94
N THR A 31 -1.65 8.64 6.99
CA THR A 31 -2.16 9.26 8.21
C THR A 31 -3.67 9.38 8.10
N PHE A 32 -4.40 8.93 9.12
CA PHE A 32 -5.86 9.00 9.16
C PHE A 32 -6.34 10.26 9.90
N GLU A 33 -7.63 10.55 9.79
CA GLU A 33 -8.27 11.71 10.48
C GLU A 33 -8.20 11.61 12.02
N ASP A 34 -8.03 10.40 12.56
CA ASP A 34 -7.79 10.11 13.99
C ASP A 34 -6.33 10.36 14.42
N ASP A 35 -5.48 10.86 13.53
CA ASP A 35 -4.03 11.04 13.72
C ASP A 35 -3.24 9.73 13.90
N SER A 36 -3.89 8.58 13.81
CA SER A 36 -3.20 7.29 13.65
C SER A 36 -2.46 7.21 12.31
N THR A 37 -1.32 6.53 12.31
CA THR A 37 -0.48 6.32 11.12
C THR A 37 -0.32 4.84 10.83
N LEU A 38 -0.35 4.51 9.54
CA LEU A 38 -0.05 3.18 9.01
C LEU A 38 1.12 3.29 8.04
N GLU A 39 2.16 2.52 8.28
CA GLU A 39 3.24 2.34 7.31
C GLU A 39 2.90 1.18 6.37
N HIS A 40 2.98 1.44 5.07
CA HIS A 40 2.84 0.44 4.02
C HIS A 40 4.15 0.29 3.27
N ARG A 41 4.60 -0.95 3.10
CA ARG A 41 5.82 -1.29 2.39
C ARG A 41 5.48 -1.98 1.07
N CYS A 42 5.86 -1.34 -0.03
CA CYS A 42 5.77 -1.91 -1.37
C CYS A 42 7.11 -2.55 -1.72
N LEU A 43 7.13 -3.86 -1.96
CA LEU A 43 8.31 -4.59 -2.44
C LEU A 43 8.21 -4.76 -3.95
N PHE A 44 9.29 -4.53 -4.68
CA PHE A 44 9.34 -4.72 -6.13
C PHE A 44 10.13 -5.97 -6.48
N ASP A 45 9.51 -6.94 -7.14
CA ASP A 45 10.22 -8.12 -7.65
C ASP A 45 11.32 -7.76 -8.66
N GLU A 46 12.34 -8.61 -8.75
CA GLU A 46 13.48 -8.44 -9.66
C GLU A 46 13.07 -8.21 -11.13
N GLN A 47 12.01 -8.87 -11.58
CA GLN A 47 11.48 -8.71 -12.93
C GLN A 47 10.85 -7.33 -13.16
N VAL A 48 10.16 -6.80 -12.15
CA VAL A 48 9.55 -5.48 -12.19
C VAL A 48 10.65 -4.43 -12.21
N ILE A 49 11.68 -4.58 -11.37
CA ILE A 49 12.86 -3.70 -11.34
C ILE A 49 13.57 -3.70 -12.71
N ALA A 50 13.77 -4.87 -13.32
CA ALA A 50 14.48 -4.99 -14.59
C ALA A 50 13.70 -4.42 -15.80
N SER A 51 12.36 -4.39 -15.71
CA SER A 51 11.49 -4.01 -16.84
C SER A 51 11.02 -2.55 -16.81
N HIS A 52 11.28 -1.81 -15.73
CA HIS A 52 10.75 -0.46 -15.54
C HIS A 52 11.84 0.55 -15.17
N THR A 53 11.61 1.79 -15.55
CA THR A 53 12.46 2.90 -15.11
C THR A 53 12.19 3.26 -13.65
N PRO A 54 13.14 3.94 -12.96
CA PRO A 54 12.92 4.40 -11.59
C PRO A 54 11.66 5.25 -11.40
N ALA A 55 11.30 6.06 -12.40
CA ALA A 55 10.09 6.88 -12.37
C ALA A 55 8.80 6.04 -12.48
N GLU A 56 8.83 4.97 -13.28
CA GLU A 56 7.72 4.03 -13.38
C GLU A 56 7.58 3.20 -12.10
N LEU A 57 8.70 2.73 -11.53
CA LEU A 57 8.71 2.02 -10.24
C LEU A 57 8.11 2.89 -9.13
N GLN A 58 8.47 4.18 -9.09
CA GLN A 58 7.87 5.12 -8.16
C GLN A 58 6.35 5.27 -8.39
N THR A 59 5.92 5.39 -9.65
CA THR A 59 4.50 5.51 -9.99
C THR A 59 3.71 4.26 -9.58
N ILE A 60 4.27 3.06 -9.83
CA ILE A 60 3.69 1.78 -9.41
C ILE A 60 3.58 1.73 -7.88
N GLY A 61 4.65 2.08 -7.16
CA GLY A 61 4.63 2.10 -5.69
C GLY A 61 3.58 3.05 -5.12
N ILE A 62 3.46 4.27 -5.67
CA ILE A 62 2.43 5.24 -5.29
C ILE A 62 1.03 4.65 -5.47
N GLN A 63 0.76 4.02 -6.61
CA GLN A 63 -0.55 3.41 -6.89
C GLN A 63 -0.87 2.30 -5.89
N LEU A 64 0.05 1.36 -5.67
CA LEU A 64 -0.15 0.25 -4.75
C LEU A 64 -0.38 0.71 -3.30
N ILE A 65 0.42 1.67 -2.81
CA ILE A 65 0.25 2.27 -1.48
C ILE A 65 -1.11 2.97 -1.37
N THR A 66 -1.49 3.73 -2.40
CA THR A 66 -2.79 4.45 -2.43
C THR A 66 -3.96 3.47 -2.43
N GLU A 67 -3.89 2.40 -3.21
CA GLU A 67 -4.90 1.34 -3.21
C GLU A 67 -5.00 0.65 -1.84
N ALA A 68 -3.87 0.32 -1.22
CA ALA A 68 -3.86 -0.26 0.13
C ALA A 68 -4.50 0.68 1.16
N ALA A 69 -4.21 1.98 1.08
CA ALA A 69 -4.83 3.00 1.91
C ALA A 69 -6.35 3.04 1.71
N LEU A 70 -6.80 3.10 0.46
CA LEU A 70 -8.23 3.13 0.12
C LEU A 70 -8.97 1.88 0.60
N ARG A 71 -8.37 0.69 0.45
CA ARG A 71 -8.92 -0.57 0.95
C ARG A 71 -9.07 -0.55 2.48
N HIS A 72 -8.15 0.10 3.19
CA HIS A 72 -8.23 0.27 4.64
C HIS A 72 -9.42 1.14 5.07
N VAL A 73 -9.65 2.27 4.38
CA VAL A 73 -10.80 3.17 4.66
C VAL A 73 -12.14 2.51 4.32
N GLN A 74 -12.18 1.73 3.24
CA GLN A 74 -13.42 1.10 2.78
C GLN A 74 -13.82 -0.14 3.61
N GLY A 75 -13.05 -0.50 4.66
CA GLY A 75 -13.36 -1.64 5.51
C GLY A 75 -12.99 -2.99 4.89
N GLY A 76 -11.97 -3.02 4.02
CA GLY A 76 -11.48 -4.22 3.31
C GLY A 76 -10.76 -5.24 4.19
N PHE A 77 -11.29 -5.53 5.39
CA PHE A 77 -11.02 -6.76 6.14
C PHE A 77 -12.29 -7.62 6.20
N ASP A 78 -12.94 -7.81 5.06
CA ASP A 78 -14.00 -8.80 4.86
C ASP A 78 -13.71 -9.52 3.53
N SER A 79 -13.51 -10.84 3.57
CA SER A 79 -13.22 -11.77 2.45
C SER A 79 -11.77 -12.11 2.08
N LEU A 80 -10.93 -12.48 3.04
CA LEU A 80 -10.00 -13.64 2.86
C LEU A 80 -10.30 -14.76 3.88
N GLY A 81 -11.57 -14.87 4.25
CA GLY A 81 -12.13 -15.95 5.07
C GLY A 81 -12.97 -16.96 4.27
N THR A 82 -12.84 -17.00 2.95
CA THR A 82 -13.43 -18.06 2.12
C THR A 82 -12.39 -18.63 1.19
N SER A 83 -11.97 -19.85 1.49
CA SER A 83 -11.43 -20.81 0.55
C SER A 83 -12.26 -20.78 -0.73
N VAL A 84 -11.66 -20.38 -1.85
CA VAL A 84 -12.23 -20.69 -3.17
C VAL A 84 -11.50 -21.92 -3.67
N GLN A 85 -12.05 -23.08 -3.32
CA GLN A 85 -11.79 -24.34 -3.98
C GLN A 85 -12.88 -24.47 -5.05
N GLY A 86 -12.51 -24.39 -6.32
CA GLY A 86 -13.41 -24.50 -7.47
C GLY A 86 -12.65 -24.48 -8.77
#